data_AF-A0A530GEV3-F1
#
_entry.id   AF-A0A530GEV3-F1
#
_cell.length_a   1.000
_cell.length_b   1.000
_cell.length_c   1.000
_cell.angle_alpha   90.00
_cell.angle_beta   90.00
_cell.angle_gamma   90.00
#
_symmetry.space_group_name_H-M   'P 1'
#
loop_
_entity.id
_entity.type
_entity.pdbx_description
1 polymer ?
#
loop_
_entity_poly.entity_id
_entity_poly.type
_entity_poly.pdbx_seq_one_letter_code
_entity_poly.pdbx_strand_id
1 'polypeptide(L)'
;MYNYLDFEKPVQDLELKILELKKLAENGEAVDVAEEISRLEKRSRDALRDLYKALTPWQKVQVARHPDRPHCVDYIKGLFTDFTPLAGDRNFGDDQAI
;
A
#
# COMPACT_ATOMS: atom_id res chain seq x y z
N MET A 1 -9.50 2.64 1.05
CA MET A 1 -9.24 2.65 2.50
C MET A 1 -7.94 1.87 2.67
N TYR A 2 -6.88 2.48 3.19
CA TYR A 2 -5.63 1.76 3.39
C TYR A 2 -5.82 0.74 4.50
N ASN A 3 -5.64 -0.54 4.19
CA ASN A 3 -5.57 -1.59 5.20
C ASN A 3 -4.12 -1.63 5.69
N TYR A 4 -3.90 -1.26 6.95
CA TYR A 4 -2.57 -1.36 7.56
C TYR A 4 -2.42 -2.70 8.25
N LEU A 5 -1.25 -3.31 8.12
CA LEU A 5 -0.88 -4.50 8.88
C LEU A 5 -0.46 -4.12 10.30
N ASP A 6 -0.58 -5.05 11.25
CA ASP A 6 -0.32 -4.76 12.67
C ASP A 6 1.07 -4.19 12.95
N PHE A 7 2.07 -4.61 12.17
CA PHE A 7 3.45 -4.14 12.32
C PHE A 7 3.70 -2.77 11.68
N GLU A 8 2.76 -2.25 10.90
CA GLU A 8 2.82 -0.93 10.26
C GLU A 8 2.20 0.18 11.10
N LYS A 9 1.59 -0.15 12.25
CA LYS A 9 1.00 0.83 13.18
C LYS A 9 1.91 2.04 13.47
N PRO A 10 3.23 1.88 13.71
CA PRO A 10 4.11 3.03 13.95
C PRO A 10 4.19 4.00 12.76
N VAL A 11 4.05 3.50 11.53
CA VAL A 11 4.02 4.32 10.31
C VAL A 11 2.63 4.95 10.14
N GLN A 12 1.57 4.19 10.41
CA GLN A 12 0.20 4.68 10.39
C GLN A 12 0.02 5.90 11.31
N ASP A 13 0.57 5.86 12.53
CA ASP A 13 0.50 6.98 13.47
C ASP A 13 1.19 8.25 12.93
N LEU A 14 2.32 8.09 12.22
CA LEU A 14 3.00 9.20 11.57
C LEU A 14 2.17 9.77 10.42
N GLU A 15 1.54 8.93 9.60
CA GLU A 15 0.67 9.35 8.50
C GLU A 15 -0.59 10.06 8.99
N LEU A 16 -1.20 9.59 10.08
CA LEU A 16 -2.34 10.26 10.72
C LEU A 16 -1.93 11.65 11.23
N LYS A 17 -0.77 11.77 11.86
CA LYS A 17 -0.25 13.07 12.31
C LYS A 17 0.04 14.02 11.15
N ILE A 18 0.57 13.52 10.04
CA ILE A 18 0.76 14.30 8.81
C ILE A 18 -0.60 14.79 8.28
N LEU A 19 -1.61 13.93 8.27
CA LEU A 19 -2.96 14.28 7.82
C LEU A 19 -3.60 15.36 8.70
N GLU A 20 -3.43 15.29 10.02
CA GLU A 20 -3.88 16.32 10.95
C GLU A 20 -3.21 17.67 10.69
N LEU A 21 -1.88 17.68 10.54
CA LEU A 21 -1.14 18.91 10.24
C LEU A 21 -1.53 19.51 8.89
N LYS A 22 -1.80 18.69 7.87
CA LYS A 22 -2.30 19.16 6.57
C LYS A 22 -3.66 19.85 6.72
N LYS A 23 -4.58 19.31 7.52
CA LYS A 23 -5.88 19.94 7.79
C LYS A 23 -5.75 21.27 8.54
N LEU A 24 -4.79 21.38 9.46
CA LEU A 24 -4.53 22.64 10.18
C LEU A 24 -3.92 23.71 9.25
N ALA A 25 -3.03 23.31 8.34
CA ALA A 25 -2.45 24.22 7.36
C ALA A 25 -3.51 24.81 6.41
N GLU A 26 -4.54 24.03 6.03
CA GLU A 26 -5.68 24.50 5.23
C GLU A 26 -6.52 25.58 5.95
N ASN A 27 -6.46 25.64 7.29
CA ASN A 27 -7.24 26.57 8.11
C ASN A 27 -6.53 27.90 8.44
N GLY A 28 -5.33 28.16 7.90
CA GLY A 28 -4.73 29.52 7.90
C GLY A 28 -3.37 29.69 8.60
N GLU A 29 -2.78 28.65 9.21
CA GLU A 29 -1.43 28.68 9.81
C GLU A 29 -0.37 28.08 8.87
N ALA A 30 -0.36 28.50 7.61
CA ALA A 30 0.30 27.74 6.53
C ALA A 30 1.84 27.75 6.53
N VAL A 31 2.50 28.74 7.15
CA VAL A 31 3.95 28.96 6.94
C VAL A 31 4.82 28.10 7.86
N ASP A 32 4.45 27.90 9.12
CA ASP A 32 5.25 27.12 10.09
C ASP A 32 5.01 25.61 9.98
N VAL A 33 3.85 25.21 9.46
CA VAL A 33 3.42 23.81 9.41
C VAL A 33 3.98 23.08 8.18
N ALA A 34 4.30 23.80 7.10
CA ALA A 34 4.77 23.19 5.86
C ALA A 34 6.14 22.50 6.00
N GLU A 35 7.08 23.11 6.73
CA GLU A 35 8.40 22.51 6.98
C GLU A 35 8.28 21.27 7.87
N GLU A 36 7.40 21.33 8.89
CA GLU A 36 7.13 20.20 9.78
C GLU A 36 6.49 19.02 9.03
N ILE A 37 5.52 19.29 8.15
CA ILE A 37 4.90 18.28 7.28
C ILE A 37 5.98 17.60 6.44
N SER A 38 6.84 18.37 5.76
CA SER A 38 7.91 17.81 4.92
C SER A 38 8.87 16.92 5.72
N ARG A 39 9.22 17.34 6.93
CA ARG A 39 10.07 16.57 7.85
C ARG A 39 9.41 15.26 8.28
N LEU A 40 8.12 15.30 8.64
CA LEU A 40 7.37 14.11 9.05
C LEU A 40 7.12 13.16 7.87
N GLU A 41 6.83 13.67 6.68
CA GLU A 41 6.69 12.86 5.46
C GLU A 41 7.99 12.12 5.12
N LYS A 42 9.14 12.80 5.23
CA LYS A 42 10.44 12.16 5.07
C LYS A 42 10.64 11.06 6.11
N ARG A 43 10.39 11.35 7.39
CA ARG A 43 10.53 10.38 8.48
C ARG A 43 9.59 9.18 8.30
N SER A 44 8.35 9.39 7.87
CA SER A 44 7.39 8.32 7.59
C SER A 44 7.90 7.40 6.48
N ARG A 45 8.37 7.97 5.36
CA ARG A 45 8.95 7.20 4.24
C ARG A 45 10.17 6.40 4.65
N ASP A 46 11.09 7.00 5.42
CA ASP A 46 12.30 6.33 5.88
C ASP A 46 11.94 5.19 6.86
N ALA A 47 11.03 5.42 7.81
CA ALA A 47 10.56 4.41 8.74
C ALA A 47 9.87 3.24 8.03
N LEU A 48 9.00 3.52 7.05
CA LEU A 48 8.35 2.50 6.23
C LEU A 48 9.41 1.67 5.48
N ARG A 49 10.38 2.34 4.85
CA ARG A 49 11.44 1.66 4.12
C ARG A 49 12.27 0.74 5.01
N ASP A 50 12.62 1.19 6.21
CA ASP A 50 13.44 0.40 7.12
C ASP A 50 12.66 -0.77 7.74
N LEU A 51 11.38 -0.58 8.05
CA LEU A 51 10.46 -1.64 8.46
C LEU A 51 10.38 -2.75 7.41
N TYR A 52 10.18 -2.37 6.14
CA TYR A 52 10.05 -3.33 5.03
C TYR A 52 11.37 -4.03 4.67
N LYS A 53 12.53 -3.43 4.94
CA LYS A 53 13.83 -4.09 4.78
C LYS A 53 14.04 -5.23 5.77
N ALA A 54 13.50 -5.10 6.99
CA ALA A 54 13.78 -5.99 8.11
C ALA A 54 12.58 -6.87 8.51
N LEU A 55 11.70 -7.20 7.55
CA LEU A 55 10.51 -8.02 7.82
C LEU A 55 10.88 -9.42 8.33
N THR A 56 10.22 -9.81 9.42
CA THR A 56 10.26 -11.18 9.93
C THR A 56 9.54 -12.15 8.98
N PRO A 57 9.82 -13.46 9.05
CA PRO A 57 9.14 -14.45 8.21
C PRO A 57 7.61 -14.37 8.28
N TRP A 58 7.05 -14.16 9.48
CA TRP A 58 5.60 -14.05 9.65
C TRP A 58 5.04 -12.77 9.02
N GLN A 59 5.73 -11.63 9.17
CA GLN A 59 5.30 -10.38 8.54
C GLN A 59 5.32 -10.48 7.01
N LYS A 60 6.28 -11.19 6.42
CA LYS A 60 6.29 -11.48 4.97
C LYS A 60 5.05 -12.27 4.53
N VAL A 61 4.60 -13.23 5.34
CA VAL A 61 3.36 -13.98 5.06
C VAL A 61 2.15 -13.04 5.13
N GLN A 62 2.10 -12.13 6.10
CA GLN A 62 1.02 -11.13 6.20
C GLN A 62 0.99 -10.23 4.95
N VAL A 63 2.14 -9.74 4.48
CA VAL A 63 2.23 -8.98 3.23
C VAL A 63 1.78 -9.81 2.03
N ALA A 64 2.20 -11.08 1.96
CA ALA A 64 1.79 -11.98 0.87
C ALA A 64 0.28 -12.28 0.88
N ARG A 65 -0.39 -12.16 2.02
CA ARG A 65 -1.83 -12.38 2.18
C ARG A 65 -2.61 -11.07 2.35
N HIS A 66 -1.99 -9.95 2.01
CA HIS A 66 -2.64 -8.66 2.14
C HIS A 66 -3.93 -8.60 1.30
N PRO A 67 -5.06 -8.08 1.82
CA PRO A 67 -6.32 -8.03 1.08
C PRO A 67 -6.22 -7.27 -0.24
N ASP A 68 -5.44 -6.19 -0.25
CA ASP A 68 -5.22 -5.35 -1.43
C ASP A 68 -4.01 -5.79 -2.28
N ARG A 69 -3.51 -7.02 -2.10
CA ARG A 69 -2.38 -7.53 -2.89
C ARG A 69 -2.82 -7.70 -4.35
N PRO A 70 -2.13 -7.10 -5.34
CA PRO A 70 -2.50 -7.24 -6.75
C PRO A 70 -2.50 -8.71 -7.18
N HIS A 71 -3.57 -9.10 -7.88
CA HIS A 71 -3.77 -10.44 -8.42
C HIS A 71 -3.27 -10.53 -9.87
N CYS A 72 -3.28 -11.73 -10.43
CA CYS A 72 -2.81 -12.00 -11.80
C CYS A 72 -3.38 -11.01 -12.83
N VAL A 73 -4.70 -10.80 -12.77
CA VAL A 73 -5.43 -9.89 -13.67
C VAL A 73 -4.92 -8.45 -13.60
N ASP A 74 -4.50 -7.99 -12.42
CA ASP A 74 -3.98 -6.62 -12.25
C ASP A 74 -2.63 -6.44 -12.94
N TYR A 75 -1.76 -7.45 -12.85
CA TYR A 75 -0.50 -7.46 -13.61
C TYR A 75 -0.75 -7.53 -15.11
N ILE A 76 -1.70 -8.34 -15.57
CA ILE A 76 -2.04 -8.44 -16.99
C ILE A 76 -2.43 -7.07 -17.54
N LYS A 77 -3.31 -6.35 -16.83
CA LYS A 77 -3.76 -5.00 -17.20
C LYS A 77 -2.63 -3.97 -17.21
N GLY A 78 -1.64 -4.11 -16.33
CA GLY A 78 -0.52 -3.17 -16.23
C GLY A 78 0.63 -3.43 -17.21
N LEU A 79 0.76 -4.66 -17.71
CA LEU A 79 1.94 -5.10 -18.48
C LEU A 79 1.66 -5.41 -19.95
N PHE A 80 0.43 -5.75 -20.32
CA PHE A 80 0.09 -6.17 -21.67
C PHE A 80 -0.99 -5.28 -22.29
N THR A 81 -0.90 -5.11 -23.61
CA THR A 81 -1.97 -4.55 -24.44
C THR A 81 -2.59 -5.68 -25.25
N ASP A 82 -3.90 -5.59 -25.53
CA ASP A 82 -4.64 -6.57 -26.35
C ASP A 82 -4.59 -8.03 -25.86
N PHE A 83 -4.55 -8.24 -24.54
CA PHE A 83 -4.58 -9.57 -23.94
C PHE A 83 -5.91 -10.28 -24.26
N THR A 84 -5.83 -11.47 -24.87
CA THR A 84 -6.98 -12.33 -25.15
C THR A 84 -6.98 -13.50 -24.17
N PRO A 85 -7.87 -13.52 -23.16
CA PRO A 85 -7.98 -14.65 -22.25
C PRO A 85 -8.50 -15.88 -23.02
N LEU A 86 -7.83 -17.01 -22.82
CA LEU A 86 -8.29 -18.31 -23.29
C LEU A 86 -8.79 -19.11 -22.08
N ALA A 87 -9.95 -19.75 -22.24
CA ALA A 87 -10.69 -20.38 -21.16
C ALA A 87 -11.04 -21.83 -21.48
N GLY A 88 -11.24 -22.63 -20.44
CA GLY A 88 -11.73 -24.01 -20.50
C GLY A 88 -10.64 -25.09 -20.64
N ASP A 89 -10.86 -26.20 -19.93
CA ASP A 89 -9.98 -27.38 -19.88
C ASP A 89 -10.22 -28.41 -20.99
N ARG A 90 -11.19 -28.16 -21.90
CA ARG A 90 -11.69 -29.10 -22.92
C ARG A 90 -12.24 -30.42 -22.38
N ASN A 91 -12.51 -30.51 -21.08
CA ASN A 91 -12.96 -31.73 -20.42
C ASN A 91 -14.27 -31.50 -19.65
N PHE A 92 -14.29 -30.54 -18.72
CA PHE A 92 -15.45 -30.29 -17.87
C PHE A 92 -15.87 -28.82 -17.81
N GLY A 93 -14.93 -27.89 -17.64
CA GLY A 93 -15.29 -26.51 -17.36
C GLY A 93 -14.12 -25.54 -17.33
N ASP A 94 -14.47 -24.27 -17.07
CA ASP A 94 -13.54 -23.17 -16.93
C ASP A 94 -13.42 -22.78 -15.46
N ASP A 95 -12.26 -23.05 -14.87
CA ASP A 95 -12.00 -22.80 -13.44
C ASP A 95 -11.70 -21.31 -13.21
N GLN A 96 -12.60 -20.63 -12.52
CA GLN A 96 -12.47 -19.20 -12.22
C GLN A 96 -11.38 -18.88 -11.19
N ALA A 97 -10.78 -19.89 -10.54
CA ALA A 97 -9.63 -19.71 -9.67
C ALA A 97 -8.29 -19.65 -10.44
N ILE A 98 -8.29 -19.94 -11.75
CA ILE A 98 -7.10 -19.98 -12.63
C ILE A 98 -6.97 -18.68 -13.42
#